data_AF-A0A3A9AEP3-F1
#
_entry.id   AF-A0A3A9AEP3-F1
#
_cell.length_a   1.000
_cell.length_b   1.000
_cell.length_c   1.000
_cell.angle_alpha   90.00
_cell.angle_beta   90.00
_cell.angle_gamma   90.00
#
_symmetry.space_group_name_H-M   'P 1'
#
loop_
_entity.id
_entity.type
_entity.pdbx_description
1 polymer ?
#
loop_
_entity_poly.entity_id
_entity_poly.type
_entity_poly.pdbx_seq_one_letter_code
_entity_poly.pdbx_strand_id
1 'polypeptide(L)'
;MTFSDFAQMMYPIIGNGVTTWEFVIQLTNHIMEIPSDNNDEYNPLSQLDISTLGKIYSGKRNLSRRNAIAINSHLDKSTFHNYLMDFPTDITVSIIYALQEKQIEITNDDPIEACTDLFVSIIQNCANRKKQINPQNSDHFMDQLWKKDSIWYAQLMRNPLWRNILK
;
A
#
# COMPACT_ATOMS: atom_id res chain seq x y z
N MET A 1 8.51 -4.27 5.35
CA MET A 1 7.12 -4.56 5.74
C MET A 1 6.17 -4.18 4.60
N THR A 2 5.09 -4.92 4.37
CA THR A 2 4.02 -4.59 3.41
C THR A 2 2.84 -3.89 4.10
N PHE A 3 1.89 -3.34 3.32
CA PHE A 3 0.64 -2.79 3.86
C PHE A 3 -0.15 -3.84 4.67
N SER A 4 -0.22 -5.07 4.16
CA SER A 4 -0.94 -6.16 4.83
C SER A 4 -0.30 -6.53 6.16
N ASP A 5 1.04 -6.62 6.20
CA ASP A 5 1.77 -6.90 7.44
C ASP A 5 1.49 -5.83 8.51
N PHE A 6 1.50 -4.56 8.11
CA PHE A 6 1.20 -3.43 9.01
C PHE A 6 -0.26 -3.46 9.48
N ALA A 7 -1.21 -3.66 8.58
CA ALA A 7 -2.62 -3.73 8.93
C ALA A 7 -2.92 -4.90 9.90
N GLN A 8 -2.32 -6.07 9.68
CA GLN A 8 -2.49 -7.21 10.58
C GLN A 8 -1.81 -7.00 11.95
N MET A 9 -0.70 -6.28 11.98
CA MET A 9 -0.03 -5.89 13.23
C MET A 9 -0.90 -4.92 14.05
N MET A 10 -1.52 -3.93 13.40
CA MET A 10 -2.29 -2.89 14.07
C MET A 10 -3.72 -3.30 14.41
N TYR A 11 -4.35 -4.18 13.64
CA TYR A 11 -5.74 -4.61 13.84
C TYR A 11 -6.07 -5.11 15.27
N PRO A 12 -5.28 -5.99 15.90
CA PRO A 12 -5.56 -6.42 17.27
C PRO A 12 -5.38 -5.31 18.31
N ILE A 13 -4.71 -4.21 17.97
CA ILE A 13 -4.41 -3.09 18.88
C ILE A 13 -5.48 -2.01 18.77
N ILE A 14 -5.80 -1.56 17.54
CA ILE A 14 -6.65 -0.39 17.28
C ILE A 14 -7.88 -0.69 16.42
N GLY A 15 -8.12 -1.95 16.05
CA GLY A 15 -9.26 -2.33 15.19
C GLY A 15 -10.63 -2.13 15.85
N ASN A 16 -10.71 -2.09 17.18
CA ASN A 16 -11.90 -1.73 17.95
C ASN A 16 -13.22 -2.42 17.48
N GLY A 17 -13.14 -3.72 17.19
CA GLY A 17 -14.32 -4.53 16.83
C GLY A 17 -14.86 -4.34 15.41
N VAL A 18 -14.27 -3.46 14.60
CA VAL A 18 -14.62 -3.35 13.17
C VAL A 18 -14.15 -4.58 12.42
N THR A 19 -14.78 -4.89 11.30
CA THR A 19 -14.33 -5.99 10.45
C THR A 19 -12.98 -5.65 9.79
N THR A 20 -12.25 -6.67 9.35
CA THR A 20 -10.92 -6.48 8.74
C THR A 20 -10.96 -5.63 7.47
N TRP A 21 -12.07 -5.63 6.72
CA TRP A 21 -12.21 -4.80 5.51
C TRP A 21 -12.51 -3.34 5.86
N GLU A 22 -13.32 -3.08 6.90
CA GLU A 22 -13.55 -1.74 7.45
C GLU A 22 -12.24 -1.16 7.99
N PHE A 23 -11.44 -1.98 8.65
CA PHE A 23 -10.16 -1.54 9.20
C PHE A 23 -9.18 -1.05 8.12
N VAL A 24 -9.18 -1.68 6.93
CA VAL A 24 -8.37 -1.21 5.80
C VAL A 24 -8.78 0.20 5.39
N ILE A 25 -10.08 0.48 5.29
CA ILE A 25 -10.60 1.81 4.98
C ILE A 25 -10.25 2.79 6.10
N GLN A 26 -10.44 2.39 7.36
CA GLN A 26 -10.14 3.19 8.54
C GLN A 26 -8.69 3.66 8.55
N LEU A 27 -7.72 2.74 8.35
CA LEU A 27 -6.30 3.10 8.27
C LEU A 27 -6.04 4.12 7.15
N THR A 28 -6.63 3.91 5.97
CA THR A 28 -6.39 4.81 4.84
C THR A 28 -7.12 6.14 4.95
N ASN A 29 -8.23 6.22 5.70
CA ASN A 29 -8.89 7.50 6.00
C ASN A 29 -8.02 8.33 6.95
N HIS A 30 -7.47 7.74 8.00
CA HIS A 30 -6.72 8.48 9.02
C HIS A 30 -5.30 8.89 8.57
N ILE A 31 -4.80 8.40 7.43
CA ILE A 31 -3.51 8.84 6.85
C ILE A 31 -3.68 9.83 5.69
N MET A 32 -4.92 10.15 5.34
CA MET A 32 -5.24 11.08 4.27
C MET A 32 -5.80 12.39 4.84
N GLU A 33 -5.50 13.50 4.18
CA GLU A 33 -6.16 14.78 4.44
C GLU A 33 -7.66 14.67 4.17
N ILE A 34 -8.47 15.16 5.10
CA ILE A 34 -9.92 15.23 4.94
C ILE A 34 -10.25 16.39 3.99
N PRO A 35 -10.92 16.14 2.85
CA PRO A 35 -11.31 17.21 1.93
C PRO A 35 -12.21 18.24 2.61
N SER A 36 -11.99 19.52 2.31
CA SER A 36 -12.84 20.61 2.80
C SER A 36 -14.27 20.60 2.25
N ASP A 37 -14.51 19.85 1.16
CA ASP A 37 -15.81 19.72 0.50
C ASP A 37 -16.63 18.50 0.97
N ASN A 38 -16.18 17.77 2.00
CA ASN A 38 -16.86 16.59 2.58
C ASN A 38 -17.30 15.56 1.53
N ASN A 39 -16.52 15.40 0.46
CA ASN A 39 -16.82 14.38 -0.52
C ASN A 39 -16.35 13.02 0.03
N ASP A 40 -17.28 12.20 0.51
CA ASP A 40 -17.03 10.90 1.16
C ASP A 40 -16.28 9.88 0.27
N GLU A 41 -16.11 10.19 -1.03
CA GLU A 41 -15.42 9.37 -2.01
C GLU A 41 -13.91 9.66 -2.16
N TYR A 42 -13.33 10.49 -1.29
CA TYR A 42 -11.91 10.89 -1.41
C TYR A 42 -10.94 9.72 -1.21
N ASN A 43 -11.32 8.72 -0.41
CA ASN A 43 -10.49 7.54 -0.22
C ASN A 43 -10.69 6.56 -1.40
N PRO A 44 -9.63 6.27 -2.19
CA PRO A 44 -9.73 5.35 -3.33
C PRO A 44 -10.07 3.90 -2.94
N LEU A 45 -10.00 3.55 -1.65
CA LEU A 45 -10.38 2.23 -1.15
C LEU A 45 -11.87 2.12 -0.78
N SER A 46 -12.56 3.23 -0.49
CA SER A 46 -13.98 3.22 -0.11
C SER A 46 -14.91 2.69 -1.21
N GLN A 47 -14.47 2.79 -2.47
CA GLN A 47 -15.19 2.32 -3.66
C GLN A 47 -14.95 0.84 -3.98
N LEU A 48 -14.08 0.15 -3.24
CA LEU A 48 -13.76 -1.26 -3.52
C LEU A 48 -14.75 -2.21 -2.85
N ASP A 49 -14.97 -3.37 -3.49
CA ASP A 49 -15.80 -4.41 -2.89
C ASP A 49 -15.14 -5.01 -1.64
N ILE A 50 -15.99 -5.48 -0.71
CA ILE A 50 -15.60 -6.13 0.55
C ILE A 50 -14.58 -7.26 0.32
N SER A 51 -14.73 -8.06 -0.76
CA SER A 51 -13.80 -9.16 -1.01
C SER A 51 -12.42 -8.66 -1.41
N THR A 52 -12.34 -7.57 -2.18
CA THR A 52 -11.07 -6.93 -2.55
C THR A 52 -10.38 -6.36 -1.33
N LEU A 53 -11.11 -5.66 -0.45
CA LEU A 53 -10.57 -5.13 0.81
C LEU A 53 -10.09 -6.24 1.74
N GLY A 54 -10.85 -7.33 1.89
CA GLY A 54 -10.43 -8.51 2.65
C GLY A 54 -9.18 -9.18 2.06
N LYS A 55 -9.01 -9.19 0.74
CA LYS A 55 -7.77 -9.67 0.08
C LYS A 55 -6.59 -8.74 0.32
N ILE A 56 -6.82 -7.42 0.43
CA ILE A 56 -5.78 -6.44 0.80
C ILE A 56 -5.33 -6.69 2.24
N TYR A 57 -6.27 -6.80 3.17
CA TYR A 57 -5.98 -7.09 4.57
C TYR A 57 -5.18 -8.40 4.73
N SER A 58 -5.65 -9.49 4.11
CA SER A 58 -5.02 -10.82 4.21
C SER A 58 -3.72 -10.97 3.40
N GLY A 59 -3.32 -9.97 2.61
CA GLY A 59 -2.12 -10.04 1.78
C GLY A 59 -2.26 -10.88 0.50
N LYS A 60 -3.43 -11.51 0.28
CA LYS A 60 -3.77 -12.21 -0.97
C LYS A 60 -3.78 -11.27 -2.18
N ARG A 61 -3.93 -9.97 -1.95
CA ARG A 61 -3.79 -8.89 -2.94
C ARG A 61 -2.97 -7.76 -2.34
N ASN A 62 -1.96 -7.29 -3.05
CA ASN A 62 -1.23 -6.08 -2.64
C ASN A 62 -2.10 -4.83 -2.82
N LEU A 63 -1.86 -3.81 -1.98
CA LEU A 63 -2.36 -2.45 -2.24
C LEU A 63 -1.88 -2.02 -3.64
N SER A 64 -2.83 -1.69 -4.52
CA SER A 64 -2.51 -1.38 -5.91
C SER A 64 -1.71 -0.09 -5.98
N ARG A 65 -0.75 -0.01 -6.93
CA ARG A 65 0.05 1.21 -7.14
C ARG A 65 -0.83 2.44 -7.41
N ARG A 66 -1.92 2.28 -8.18
CA ARG A 66 -2.85 3.37 -8.46
C ARG A 66 -3.46 3.93 -7.18
N ASN A 67 -3.96 3.06 -6.31
CA ASN A 67 -4.57 3.50 -5.05
C ASN A 67 -3.52 4.08 -4.11
N ALA A 68 -2.32 3.48 -4.05
CA ALA A 68 -1.23 4.01 -3.25
C ALA A 68 -0.78 5.41 -3.71
N ILE A 69 -0.74 5.69 -5.03
CA ILE A 69 -0.45 7.03 -5.56
C ILE A 69 -1.52 8.03 -5.11
N ALA A 70 -2.80 7.66 -5.19
CA ALA A 70 -3.91 8.53 -4.79
C ALA A 70 -3.93 8.78 -3.27
N ILE A 71 -3.65 7.77 -2.44
CA ILE A 71 -3.47 7.96 -0.99
C ILE A 71 -2.27 8.88 -0.74
N ASN A 72 -1.14 8.62 -1.42
CA ASN A 72 0.09 9.37 -1.22
C ASN A 72 0.00 10.84 -1.66
N SER A 73 -0.85 11.19 -2.64
CA SER A 73 -1.05 12.58 -3.06
C SER A 73 -1.83 13.42 -2.06
N HIS A 74 -2.53 12.78 -1.13
CA HIS A 74 -3.27 13.42 -0.05
C HIS A 74 -2.76 12.97 1.32
N LEU A 75 -1.51 12.52 1.41
CA LEU A 75 -0.96 11.97 2.64
C LEU A 75 -0.84 13.07 3.70
N ASP A 76 -1.46 12.84 4.84
CA ASP A 76 -1.34 13.68 6.03
C ASP A 76 -0.84 12.83 7.20
N LYS A 77 0.48 12.94 7.44
CA LYS A 77 1.16 12.29 8.55
C LYS A 77 0.58 12.72 9.90
N SER A 78 0.24 14.01 10.03
CA SER A 78 -0.20 14.58 11.31
C SER A 78 -1.57 14.07 11.72
N THR A 79 -2.49 13.89 10.76
CA THR A 79 -3.80 13.29 11.03
C THR A 79 -3.68 11.87 11.58
N PHE A 80 -2.78 11.05 11.03
CA PHE A 80 -2.59 9.68 11.53
C PHE A 80 -1.89 9.63 12.89
N HIS A 81 -0.88 10.48 13.09
CA HIS A 81 -0.19 10.60 14.38
C HIS A 81 -1.18 11.02 15.47
N ASN A 82 -1.96 12.07 15.25
CA ASN A 82 -2.98 12.54 16.19
C ASN A 82 -4.03 11.46 16.49
N TYR A 83 -4.48 10.74 15.46
CA TYR A 83 -5.40 9.61 15.64
C TYR A 83 -4.83 8.54 16.58
N LEU A 84 -3.54 8.22 16.49
CA LEU A 84 -2.90 7.28 17.40
C LEU A 84 -2.69 7.85 18.81
N MET A 85 -2.45 9.17 18.93
CA MET A 85 -2.32 9.87 20.20
C MET A 85 -3.63 9.99 20.99
N ASP A 86 -4.78 9.89 20.32
CA ASP A 86 -6.09 9.89 20.97
C ASP A 86 -6.39 8.58 21.73
N PHE A 87 -5.60 7.53 21.52
CA PHE A 87 -5.72 6.30 22.28
C PHE A 87 -5.07 6.40 23.67
N PRO A 88 -5.53 5.62 24.67
CA PRO A 88 -4.92 5.63 25.98
C PRO A 88 -3.49 5.04 25.97
N THR A 89 -2.71 5.38 27.00
CA THR A 89 -1.26 5.06 27.06
C THR A 89 -0.94 3.56 26.96
N ASP A 90 -1.83 2.67 27.37
CA ASP A 90 -1.67 1.21 27.25
C ASP A 90 -1.66 0.75 25.78
N ILE A 91 -2.38 1.45 24.90
CA ILE A 91 -2.32 1.24 23.46
C ILE A 91 -0.95 1.64 22.91
N THR A 92 -0.38 2.75 23.36
CA THR A 92 1.00 3.15 22.99
C THR A 92 2.00 2.06 23.36
N VAL A 93 1.88 1.48 24.55
CA VAL A 93 2.72 0.36 25.00
C VAL A 93 2.56 -0.86 24.10
N SER A 94 1.32 -1.17 23.69
CA SER A 94 1.03 -2.27 22.77
C SER A 94 1.65 -2.05 21.37
N ILE A 95 1.64 -0.81 20.87
CA ILE A 95 2.32 -0.44 19.62
C ILE A 95 3.83 -0.63 19.74
N ILE A 96 4.45 -0.20 20.85
CA ILE A 96 5.89 -0.40 21.10
C ILE A 96 6.25 -1.88 21.02
N TYR A 97 5.52 -2.75 21.71
CA TYR A 97 5.79 -4.19 21.69
C TYR A 97 5.65 -4.78 20.29
N ALA A 98 4.62 -4.37 19.53
CA ALA A 98 4.40 -4.85 18.18
C ALA A 98 5.53 -4.43 17.22
N LEU A 99 6.03 -3.19 17.33
CA LEU A 99 7.18 -2.70 16.57
C LEU A 99 8.46 -3.48 16.91
N GLN A 100 8.72 -3.69 18.20
CA GLN A 100 9.88 -4.45 18.68
C GLN A 100 9.85 -5.91 18.24
N GLU A 101 8.69 -6.57 18.26
CA GLU A 101 8.52 -7.95 17.77
C GLU A 101 8.89 -8.07 16.29
N LYS A 102 8.64 -7.01 15.51
CA LYS A 102 9.03 -6.92 14.10
C LYS A 102 10.45 -6.40 13.88
N GLN A 103 11.23 -6.23 14.94
CA GLN A 103 12.60 -5.69 14.92
C GLN A 103 12.68 -4.32 14.25
N ILE A 104 11.63 -3.50 14.40
CA ILE A 104 11.61 -2.14 13.91
C ILE A 104 12.22 -1.23 14.97
N GLU A 105 13.29 -0.52 14.61
CA GLU A 105 13.91 0.45 15.49
C GLU A 105 12.98 1.63 15.73
N ILE A 106 12.77 1.97 17.00
CA ILE A 106 12.11 3.20 17.42
C ILE A 106 13.21 4.27 17.46
N THR A 107 13.39 4.96 16.36
CA THR A 107 14.48 5.95 16.17
C THR A 107 14.19 7.30 16.82
N ASN A 108 12.93 7.55 17.16
CA ASN A 108 12.47 8.80 17.77
C ASN A 108 12.11 8.53 19.24
N ASP A 109 12.27 9.52 20.12
CA ASP A 109 11.76 9.43 21.51
C ASP A 109 10.21 9.32 21.58
N ASP A 110 9.55 9.33 20.42
CA ASP A 110 8.11 9.14 20.23
C ASP A 110 7.83 7.84 19.42
N PRO A 111 7.34 6.77 20.08
CA PRO A 111 6.93 5.53 19.43
C PRO A 111 5.77 5.68 18.44
N ILE A 112 4.87 6.64 18.67
CA ILE A 112 3.74 6.91 17.77
C ILE A 112 4.26 7.53 16.47
N GLU A 113 5.22 8.45 16.57
CA GLU A 113 5.90 9.00 15.42
C GLU A 113 6.61 7.91 14.60
N ALA A 114 7.32 6.98 15.27
CA ALA A 114 7.98 5.87 14.58
C ALA A 114 6.96 4.94 13.85
N CYS A 115 5.82 4.64 14.49
CA CYS A 115 4.74 3.87 13.87
C CYS A 115 4.13 4.61 12.67
N THR A 116 3.96 5.92 12.79
CA THR A 116 3.40 6.78 11.74
C THR A 116 4.35 6.85 10.55
N ASP A 117 5.64 7.09 10.78
CA ASP A 117 6.68 7.10 9.75
C ASP A 117 6.78 5.76 9.02
N LEU A 118 6.67 4.65 9.75
CA LEU A 118 6.59 3.33 9.15
C LEU A 118 5.42 3.23 8.18
N PHE A 119 4.21 3.65 8.60
CA PHE A 119 3.04 3.56 7.73
C PHE A 119 3.18 4.45 6.48
N VAL A 120 3.66 5.67 6.65
CA VAL A 120 3.97 6.60 5.55
C VAL A 120 4.96 5.96 4.56
N SER A 121 6.05 5.37 5.06
CA SER A 121 7.05 4.72 4.22
C SER A 121 6.46 3.55 3.42
N ILE A 122 5.52 2.80 3.99
CA ILE A 122 4.85 1.69 3.33
C ILE A 122 3.99 2.20 2.15
N ILE A 123 3.21 3.25 2.38
CA ILE A 123 2.38 3.88 1.33
C ILE A 123 3.25 4.43 0.21
N GLN A 124 4.30 5.19 0.54
CA GLN A 124 5.26 5.73 -0.41
C GLN A 124 5.94 4.63 -1.22
N ASN A 125 6.37 3.55 -0.57
CA ASN A 125 6.96 2.40 -1.24
C ASN A 125 5.96 1.75 -2.21
N CYS A 126 4.68 1.61 -1.84
CA CYS A 126 3.64 1.10 -2.73
C CYS A 126 3.40 2.01 -3.95
N ALA A 127 3.44 3.34 -3.77
CA ALA A 127 3.28 4.32 -4.85
C ALA A 127 4.49 4.35 -5.81
N ASN A 128 5.70 4.26 -5.23
CA ASN A 128 6.97 4.38 -5.95
C ASN A 128 7.50 3.05 -6.50
N ARG A 129 6.86 1.91 -6.19
CA ARG A 129 7.21 0.62 -6.81
C ARG A 129 7.20 0.76 -8.33
N LYS A 130 8.39 0.68 -8.94
CA LYS A 130 8.53 0.51 -10.38
C LYS A 130 7.73 -0.74 -10.76
N LYS A 131 6.95 -0.66 -11.85
CA LYS A 131 6.29 -1.83 -12.44
C LYS A 131 7.40 -2.87 -12.66
N GLN A 132 7.45 -3.91 -11.84
CA GLN A 132 8.26 -5.07 -12.18
C GLN A 132 7.57 -5.68 -13.40
N ILE A 133 8.19 -5.52 -14.57
CA ILE A 133 7.87 -6.36 -15.72
C ILE A 133 8.32 -7.75 -15.26
N ASN A 134 7.38 -8.62 -14.93
CA ASN A 134 7.72 -10.00 -14.61
C ASN A 134 8.25 -10.63 -15.91
N PRO A 135 9.53 -11.06 -15.98
CA PRO A 135 10.13 -11.57 -17.22
C PRO A 135 9.32 -12.72 -17.83
N GLN A 136 8.71 -13.53 -16.97
CA GLN A 136 7.85 -14.65 -17.41
C GLN A 136 6.58 -14.19 -18.15
N ASN A 137 6.02 -13.02 -17.82
CA ASN A 137 4.87 -12.48 -18.53
C ASN A 137 5.27 -11.77 -19.83
N SER A 138 6.47 -11.19 -19.91
CA SER A 138 6.98 -10.64 -21.18
C SER A 138 7.26 -11.76 -22.17
N ASP A 139 7.87 -12.86 -21.74
CA ASP A 139 8.16 -14.00 -22.62
C ASP A 139 6.87 -14.61 -23.18
N HIS A 140 5.85 -14.79 -22.33
CA HIS A 140 4.55 -15.29 -22.79
C HIS A 140 3.82 -14.32 -23.73
N PHE A 141 3.86 -13.02 -23.47
CA PHE A 141 3.28 -12.00 -24.34
C PHE A 141 3.99 -11.94 -25.70
N MET A 142 5.32 -12.04 -25.70
CA MET A 142 6.13 -12.05 -26.91
C MET A 142 5.89 -13.32 -27.74
N ASP A 143 5.75 -14.48 -27.10
CA ASP A 143 5.37 -15.73 -27.75
C ASP A 143 3.98 -15.66 -28.40
N GLN A 144 3.01 -15.02 -27.74
CA GLN A 144 1.68 -14.80 -28.31
C GLN A 144 1.71 -13.83 -29.49
N LEU A 145 2.51 -12.76 -29.42
CA LEU A 145 2.65 -11.79 -30.50
C LEU A 145 3.33 -12.39 -31.73
N TRP A 146 4.40 -13.18 -31.55
CA TRP A 146 5.06 -13.91 -32.65
C TRP A 146 4.08 -14.83 -33.38
N LYS A 147 3.27 -15.59 -32.63
CA LYS A 147 2.27 -16.51 -33.19
C LYS A 147 1.13 -15.79 -33.93
N LYS A 148 0.82 -14.55 -33.55
CA LYS A 148 -0.31 -13.78 -34.10
C LYS A 148 0.09 -12.96 -35.33
N ASP A 149 1.26 -12.33 -35.31
CA ASP A 149 1.79 -11.55 -36.44
C ASP A 149 3.33 -11.49 -36.38
N SER A 150 3.96 -12.42 -37.08
CA SER A 150 5.42 -12.56 -37.12
C SER A 150 6.11 -11.38 -37.82
N ILE A 151 5.42 -10.68 -38.73
CA ILE A 151 5.98 -9.53 -39.46
C ILE A 151 6.02 -8.31 -38.54
N TRP A 152 4.94 -8.04 -37.83
CA TRP A 152 4.89 -6.97 -36.84
C TRP A 152 5.90 -7.19 -35.71
N TYR A 153 6.04 -8.43 -35.22
CA TYR A 153 7.06 -8.80 -34.23
C TYR A 153 8.49 -8.51 -34.74
N ALA A 154 8.81 -8.92 -35.98
CA ALA A 154 10.13 -8.67 -36.57
C ALA A 154 10.44 -7.17 -36.74
N GLN A 155 9.43 -6.33 -36.99
CA GLN A 155 9.57 -4.88 -37.02
C GLN A 155 9.78 -4.29 -35.62
N LEU A 156 9.04 -4.78 -34.62
CA LEU A 156 9.18 -4.36 -33.22
C LEU A 156 10.60 -4.62 -32.68
N MET A 157 11.17 -5.80 -32.99
CA MET A 157 12.52 -6.21 -32.56
C MET A 157 13.66 -5.46 -33.27
N ARG A 158 13.36 -4.74 -34.36
CA ARG A 158 14.31 -3.83 -35.03
C ARG A 158 14.36 -2.45 -34.36
N ASN A 159 13.42 -2.12 -33.47
CA ASN A 159 13.43 -0.85 -32.77
C ASN A 159 14.42 -0.88 -31.58
N PRO A 160 15.42 0.01 -31.55
CA PRO A 160 16.49 -0.02 -30.55
C PRO A 160 16.03 0.20 -29.10
N LEU A 161 14.87 0.84 -28.87
CA LEU A 161 14.32 1.02 -27.52
C LEU A 161 13.90 -0.33 -26.89
N TRP A 162 13.36 -1.24 -27.70
CA TRP A 162 12.88 -2.55 -27.20
C TRP A 162 14.01 -3.56 -26.99
N ARG A 163 15.13 -3.42 -27.71
CA ARG A 163 16.32 -4.26 -27.51
C ARG A 163 16.97 -4.07 -26.14
N ASN A 164 16.86 -2.88 -25.55
CA ASN A 164 17.43 -2.57 -24.24
C ASN A 164 16.55 -3.03 -23.06
N ILE A 165 15.29 -3.42 -23.32
CA ILE A 165 14.36 -3.91 -22.30
C ILE A 165 14.48 -5.43 -22.09
N LEU A 166 15.08 -6.15 -23.04
CA LEU A 166 15.20 -7.62 -23.07
C LEU A 166 16.61 -8.15 -22.75
N LYS A 167 17.54 -7.28 -22.32
CA LYS A 167 18.85 -7.66 -21.75
C LYS A 167 18.78 -7.57 -20.24
#